data_AF-A0A9W4N127-F1
#
_entry.id   AF-A0A9W4N127-F1
#
_cell.length_a   1.000
_cell.length_b   1.000
_cell.length_c   1.000
_cell.angle_alpha   90.00
_cell.angle_beta   90.00
_cell.angle_gamma   90.00
#
_symmetry.space_group_name_H-M   'P 1'
#
loop_
_entity.id
_entity.type
_entity.pdbx_description
1 polymer ?
#
loop_
_entity_poly.entity_id
_entity_poly.type
_entity_poly.pdbx_seq_one_letter_code
_entity_poly.pdbx_strand_id
1 'polypeptide(L)'
;MFTRKEARGGKSWSFGGTPQMTSSLPNVNLSLRDLSACLSTTIEPIVVAFNMPAYHSIFLEDRDVPVIGNFPILPLRTRTRGPAYTLPPLPNTDDLDVSPENESYDCVDEILSLFRANVLFRNFEINGPADRMLIYGTLFISECLGKVKPTMNSRDAEKALTNAALDNFAIPGDVSFPLNQAFEAPRDRQDAETLRQFIAQVRQEIAIRLHGRLYPGGVGPSKFWLSFTKRKFMGKSL
;
A
#
# COMPACT_ATOMS: atom_id res chain seq x y z
N MET A 1 -13.93 31.74 51.69
CA MET A 1 -12.90 31.04 52.47
C MET A 1 -11.87 30.49 51.48
N PHE A 2 -10.85 31.29 51.17
CA PHE A 2 -9.73 30.90 50.31
C PHE A 2 -8.50 30.83 51.20
N THR A 3 -7.92 29.64 51.36
CA THR A 3 -6.64 29.44 52.04
C THR A 3 -5.70 28.68 51.13
N ARG A 4 -4.80 29.46 50.50
CA ARG A 4 -3.58 28.99 49.83
C ARG A 4 -2.57 28.66 50.94
N LYS A 5 -2.10 27.41 51.01
CA LYS A 5 -0.98 27.00 51.88
C LYS A 5 0.25 26.74 51.01
N GLU A 6 1.35 27.33 51.43
CA GLU A 6 2.67 27.29 50.81
C GLU A 6 3.36 25.92 50.84
N ALA A 7 4.33 25.84 49.94
CA ALA A 7 5.32 24.80 49.70
C ALA A 7 6.11 24.32 50.92
N ARG A 8 6.52 23.04 50.87
CA ARG A 8 7.89 22.57 51.16
C ARG A 8 7.99 21.05 50.95
N GLY A 9 9.06 20.61 50.29
CA GLY A 9 9.53 19.21 50.38
C GLY A 9 9.93 18.57 49.05
N GLY A 10 11.07 18.99 48.49
CA GLY A 10 11.74 18.24 47.43
C GLY A 10 12.37 16.95 47.96
N LYS A 11 12.31 15.88 47.17
CA LYS A 11 13.19 14.71 47.30
C LYS A 11 13.64 14.31 45.89
N SER A 12 14.89 14.67 45.58
CA SER A 12 15.64 14.13 44.44
C SER A 12 15.99 12.68 44.73
N TRP A 13 15.76 11.81 43.75
CA TRP A 13 16.23 10.43 43.79
C TRP A 13 17.57 10.36 43.10
N SER A 14 18.63 10.16 43.89
CA SER A 14 19.98 9.87 43.42
C SER A 14 20.14 8.36 43.35
N PHE A 15 20.21 7.79 42.14
CA PHE A 15 20.67 6.41 41.94
C PHE A 15 22.17 6.44 41.69
N GLY A 16 22.92 5.96 42.68
CA GLY A 16 24.35 5.69 42.56
C GLY A 16 24.62 4.31 41.95
N GLY A 17 25.79 4.18 41.33
CA GLY A 17 26.44 2.89 41.07
C GLY A 17 26.62 2.53 39.59
N THR A 18 27.56 3.17 38.91
CA THR A 18 28.22 2.61 37.71
C THR A 18 29.24 1.54 38.13
N PRO A 19 29.11 0.27 37.70
CA PRO A 19 30.17 -0.71 37.88
C PRO A 19 31.24 -0.51 36.79
N GLN A 20 32.47 -0.18 37.20
CA GLN A 20 33.64 -0.25 36.33
C GLN A 20 33.96 -1.72 36.01
N MET A 21 33.89 -2.10 34.73
CA MET A 21 34.47 -3.35 34.24
C MET A 21 35.97 -3.14 34.00
N THR A 22 36.78 -3.92 34.71
CA THR A 22 38.22 -3.99 34.56
C THR A 22 38.59 -4.69 33.25
N SER A 23 39.35 -4.02 32.39
CA SER A 23 39.89 -4.58 31.16
C SER A 23 41.19 -5.33 31.46
N SER A 24 41.15 -6.65 31.59
CA SER A 24 42.33 -7.51 31.53
C SER A 24 42.34 -8.24 30.19
N LEU A 25 43.08 -7.70 29.22
CA LEU A 25 43.41 -8.37 27.96
C LEU A 25 44.60 -9.33 28.19
N PRO A 26 44.52 -10.61 27.80
CA PRO A 26 45.70 -11.47 27.75
C PRO A 26 46.57 -11.10 26.55
N ASN A 27 47.87 -10.95 26.82
CA ASN A 27 48.91 -10.63 25.86
C ASN A 27 49.26 -11.90 25.06
N VAL A 28 48.75 -12.02 23.83
CA VAL A 28 49.09 -13.14 22.92
C VAL A 28 50.04 -12.61 21.85
N ASN A 29 51.33 -12.93 22.00
CA ASN A 29 52.34 -12.77 20.96
C ASN A 29 52.03 -13.75 19.81
N LEU A 30 51.31 -13.30 18.79
CA LEU A 30 51.23 -14.02 17.52
C LEU A 30 52.43 -13.66 16.64
N SER A 31 53.16 -14.69 16.19
CA SER A 31 54.29 -14.54 15.28
C SER A 31 53.81 -14.17 13.87
N LEU A 32 54.61 -13.38 13.15
CA LEU A 32 54.38 -12.93 11.76
C LEU A 32 54.29 -14.07 10.71
N ARG A 33 54.25 -15.34 11.12
CA ARG A 33 54.11 -16.51 10.23
C ARG A 33 52.70 -17.07 10.16
N ASP A 34 51.77 -16.61 11.02
CA ASP A 34 50.37 -17.08 11.03
C ASP A 34 49.41 -16.22 10.19
N LEU A 35 49.91 -15.17 9.52
CA LEU A 35 49.11 -14.26 8.68
C LEU A 35 48.96 -14.72 7.21
N SER A 36 49.51 -15.88 6.83
CA SER A 36 49.50 -16.35 5.44
C SER A 36 48.45 -17.42 5.13
N ALA A 37 47.52 -17.73 6.04
CA ALA A 37 46.55 -18.82 5.88
C ALA A 37 45.06 -18.39 5.88
N CYS A 38 44.74 -17.09 5.91
CA CYS A 38 43.35 -16.60 5.88
C CYS A 38 43.05 -15.65 4.69
N LEU A 39 43.70 -15.86 3.55
CA LEU A 39 43.41 -15.12 2.29
C LEU A 39 42.66 -15.97 1.25
N SER A 40 41.80 -16.87 1.71
CA SER A 40 40.85 -17.58 0.84
C SER A 40 39.50 -17.75 1.52
N THR A 41 38.93 -16.63 1.98
CA THR A 41 37.49 -16.55 2.19
C THR A 41 36.96 -15.63 1.11
N THR A 42 36.34 -16.25 0.11
CA THR A 42 35.47 -15.60 -0.86
C THR A 42 34.60 -14.59 -0.11
N ILE A 43 34.81 -13.29 -0.39
CA ILE A 43 33.83 -12.27 -0.06
C ILE A 43 32.68 -12.50 -1.05
N GLU A 44 31.81 -13.44 -0.70
CA GLU A 44 30.43 -13.43 -1.20
C GLU A 44 29.89 -12.04 -0.82
N PRO A 45 29.44 -11.21 -1.78
CA PRO A 45 28.75 -10.01 -1.40
C PRO A 45 27.53 -10.48 -0.62
N ILE A 46 27.51 -10.19 0.69
CA ILE A 46 26.29 -10.28 1.48
C ILE A 46 25.38 -9.19 0.92
N VAL A 47 24.72 -9.50 -0.19
CA VAL A 47 23.49 -8.85 -0.61
C VAL A 47 22.50 -9.30 0.45
N VAL A 48 22.47 -8.62 1.60
CA VAL A 48 21.26 -8.58 2.41
C VAL A 48 20.26 -7.86 1.52
N ALA A 49 19.61 -8.62 0.63
CA ALA A 49 18.31 -8.25 0.13
C ALA A 49 17.50 -8.09 1.40
N PHE A 50 17.34 -6.86 1.86
CA PHE A 50 16.36 -6.52 2.88
C PHE A 50 15.05 -7.03 2.31
N ASN A 51 14.65 -8.23 2.74
CA ASN A 51 13.43 -8.89 2.32
C ASN A 51 12.31 -8.18 3.08
N MET A 52 12.15 -6.89 2.80
CA MET A 52 11.02 -6.11 3.29
C MET A 52 9.78 -6.81 2.72
N PRO A 53 8.88 -7.32 3.57
CA PRO A 53 7.64 -7.88 3.09
C PRO A 53 6.86 -6.78 2.37
N ALA A 54 6.00 -7.19 1.44
CA ALA A 54 5.06 -6.27 0.84
C ALA A 54 4.11 -5.71 1.93
N TYR A 55 3.56 -4.54 1.68
CA TYR A 55 2.64 -3.89 2.61
C TYR A 55 1.24 -4.46 2.42
N HIS A 56 0.68 -4.99 3.49
CA HIS A 56 -0.67 -5.55 3.54
C HIS A 56 -1.71 -4.49 3.89
N SER A 57 -2.98 -4.79 3.59
CA SER A 57 -4.10 -3.92 3.92
C SER A 57 -4.38 -3.88 5.42
N ILE A 58 -4.67 -2.70 5.98
CA ILE A 58 -5.14 -2.55 7.36
C ILE A 58 -6.55 -3.10 7.55
N PHE A 59 -7.35 -3.14 6.47
CA PHE A 59 -8.71 -3.70 6.46
C PHE A 59 -8.73 -5.23 6.63
N LEU A 60 -7.57 -5.88 6.80
CA LEU A 60 -7.50 -7.28 7.23
C LEU A 60 -8.06 -7.48 8.66
N GLU A 61 -8.13 -6.44 9.47
CA GLU A 61 -8.67 -6.49 10.83
C GLU A 61 -10.21 -6.54 10.86
N ASP A 62 -10.87 -6.17 9.76
CA ASP A 62 -12.33 -6.15 9.65
C ASP A 62 -12.91 -7.57 9.49
N ARG A 63 -13.61 -8.05 10.51
CA ARG A 63 -14.03 -9.47 10.58
C ARG A 63 -15.34 -9.83 9.89
N ASP A 64 -16.12 -8.85 9.45
CA ASP A 64 -17.49 -9.06 8.93
C ASP A 64 -17.71 -8.41 7.54
N VAL A 65 -16.64 -8.30 6.75
CA VAL A 65 -16.73 -7.76 5.39
C VAL A 65 -17.45 -8.76 4.47
N PRO A 66 -18.52 -8.35 3.76
CA PRO A 66 -19.16 -9.22 2.78
C PRO A 66 -18.18 -9.57 1.67
N VAL A 67 -18.14 -10.85 1.29
CA VAL A 67 -17.26 -11.37 0.23
C VAL A 67 -18.06 -11.99 -0.90
N ILE A 68 -17.57 -11.83 -2.13
CA ILE A 68 -18.05 -12.56 -3.31
C ILE A 68 -16.92 -13.46 -3.79
N GLY A 69 -17.13 -14.78 -3.72
CA GLY A 69 -16.04 -15.74 -3.80
C GLY A 69 -15.09 -15.51 -2.62
N ASN A 70 -13.89 -15.02 -2.91
CA ASN A 70 -12.95 -14.54 -1.89
C ASN A 70 -12.59 -13.06 -2.02
N PHE A 71 -13.28 -12.30 -2.88
CA PHE A 71 -13.07 -10.86 -3.06
C PHE A 71 -13.94 -10.05 -2.09
N PRO A 72 -13.39 -9.07 -1.37
CA PRO A 72 -14.15 -8.29 -0.39
C PRO A 72 -14.95 -7.16 -1.04
N ILE A 73 -16.12 -6.88 -0.48
CA ILE A 73 -16.94 -5.71 -0.81
C ILE A 73 -16.78 -4.70 0.34
N LEU A 74 -15.68 -3.94 0.30
CA LEU A 74 -15.35 -2.94 1.32
C LEU A 74 -16.18 -1.67 1.17
N PRO A 75 -16.52 -0.98 2.27
CA PRO A 75 -17.07 0.37 2.24
C PRO A 75 -16.20 1.35 1.45
N LEU A 76 -16.82 2.32 0.79
CA LEU A 76 -16.13 3.33 -0.01
C LEU A 76 -16.66 4.72 0.29
N ARG A 77 -15.76 5.70 0.29
CA ARG A 77 -16.10 7.12 0.22
C ARG A 77 -16.34 7.50 -1.24
N THR A 78 -17.57 7.41 -1.70
CA THR A 78 -17.87 7.49 -3.14
C THR A 78 -19.12 8.31 -3.43
N ARG A 79 -19.11 9.01 -4.57
CA ARG A 79 -20.31 9.61 -5.19
C ARG A 79 -20.81 8.78 -6.37
N THR A 80 -20.01 7.80 -6.78
CA THR A 80 -20.29 6.88 -7.88
C THR A 80 -21.32 5.85 -7.42
N ARG A 81 -22.33 5.58 -8.26
CA ARG A 81 -23.32 4.55 -7.95
C ARG A 81 -22.67 3.17 -7.96
N GLY A 82 -23.04 2.34 -7.00
CA GLY A 82 -22.60 0.95 -6.93
C GLY A 82 -23.05 0.28 -5.64
N PRO A 83 -22.67 -0.99 -5.44
CA PRO A 83 -23.14 -1.81 -4.33
C PRO A 83 -22.39 -1.57 -3.01
N ALA A 84 -21.31 -0.78 -3.00
CA ALA A 84 -20.55 -0.50 -1.79
C ALA A 84 -21.37 0.31 -0.76
N TYR A 85 -21.19 -0.01 0.53
CA TYR A 85 -21.66 0.85 1.60
C TYR A 85 -20.92 2.20 1.54
N THR A 86 -21.68 3.30 1.53
CA THR A 86 -21.11 4.65 1.42
C THR A 86 -20.65 5.17 2.78
N LEU A 87 -19.36 5.45 2.90
CA LEU A 87 -18.77 6.12 4.06
C LEU A 87 -19.15 7.61 4.12
N PRO A 88 -19.10 8.24 5.30
CA PRO A 88 -19.33 9.68 5.42
C PRO A 88 -18.39 10.49 4.51
N PRO A 89 -18.84 11.66 4.01
CA PRO A 89 -17.97 12.54 3.24
C PRO A 89 -16.96 13.23 4.15
N LEU A 90 -15.80 13.56 3.61
CA LEU A 90 -14.78 14.32 4.33
C LEU A 90 -15.25 15.76 4.64
N PRO A 91 -14.97 16.29 5.84
CA PRO A 91 -15.33 17.65 6.20
C PRO A 91 -14.32 18.67 5.62
N ASN A 92 -14.62 19.30 4.47
CA ASN A 92 -13.84 20.41 3.88
C ASN A 92 -12.29 20.22 3.83
N THR A 93 -11.79 18.99 3.81
CA THR A 93 -10.35 18.67 3.70
C THR A 93 -9.94 18.33 2.27
N ASP A 94 -8.64 18.28 2.02
CA ASP A 94 -8.09 17.74 0.78
C ASP A 94 -8.47 16.25 0.65
N ASP A 95 -9.03 15.87 -0.50
CA ASP A 95 -9.47 14.51 -0.82
C ASP A 95 -8.29 13.54 -1.04
N LEU A 96 -7.06 14.05 -1.14
CA LEU A 96 -5.89 13.30 -1.60
C LEU A 96 -5.06 12.67 -0.48
N ASP A 97 -5.11 13.20 0.75
CA ASP A 97 -4.31 12.71 1.89
C ASP A 97 -5.16 12.57 3.15
N VAL A 98 -5.78 11.41 3.30
CA VAL A 98 -6.68 11.07 4.41
C VAL A 98 -5.92 10.19 5.40
N SER A 99 -5.96 10.54 6.69
CA SER A 99 -5.36 9.73 7.74
C SER A 99 -6.11 8.38 7.89
N PRO A 100 -5.40 7.24 8.08
CA PRO A 100 -6.02 5.94 8.36
C PRO A 100 -6.96 5.91 9.57
N GLU A 101 -6.83 6.86 10.50
CA GLU A 101 -7.70 6.99 11.68
C GLU A 101 -9.05 7.68 11.37
N ASN A 102 -9.24 8.19 10.15
CA ASN A 102 -10.46 8.89 9.76
C ASN A 102 -11.57 7.89 9.38
N GLU A 103 -12.80 8.11 9.84
CA GLU A 103 -13.98 7.27 9.50
C GLU A 103 -14.30 7.23 8.00
N SER A 104 -13.80 8.20 7.24
CA SER A 104 -13.97 8.30 5.78
C SER A 104 -12.78 7.72 5.00
N TYR A 105 -11.76 7.19 5.68
CA TYR A 105 -10.64 6.50 5.06
C TYR A 105 -11.12 5.15 4.50
N ASP A 106 -10.82 4.90 3.23
CA ASP A 106 -11.26 3.69 2.55
C ASP A 106 -10.10 2.95 1.87
N CYS A 107 -10.43 1.79 1.28
CA CYS A 107 -9.44 0.96 0.61
C CYS A 107 -8.81 1.65 -0.61
N VAL A 108 -9.48 2.61 -1.26
CA VAL A 108 -8.91 3.34 -2.40
C VAL A 108 -7.80 4.28 -1.94
N ASP A 109 -7.99 4.98 -0.81
CA ASP A 109 -6.96 5.81 -0.20
C ASP A 109 -5.73 4.97 0.17
N GLU A 110 -5.95 3.80 0.75
CA GLU A 110 -4.89 2.84 1.08
C GLU A 110 -4.14 2.36 -0.15
N ILE A 111 -4.84 1.90 -1.18
CA ILE A 111 -4.23 1.41 -2.43
C ILE A 111 -3.32 2.47 -3.03
N LEU A 112 -3.78 3.72 -3.11
CA LEU A 112 -3.00 4.83 -3.65
C LEU A 112 -1.81 5.17 -2.77
N SER A 113 -1.92 5.04 -1.44
CA SER A 113 -0.84 5.25 -0.48
C SER A 113 0.26 4.18 -0.62
N LEU A 114 -0.14 2.90 -0.67
CA LEU A 114 0.78 1.76 -0.69
C LEU A 114 1.35 1.45 -2.08
N PHE A 115 0.73 1.95 -3.16
CA PHE A 115 1.10 1.62 -4.54
C PHE A 115 2.61 1.71 -4.83
N ARG A 116 3.25 2.83 -4.47
CA ARG A 116 4.66 3.08 -4.83
C ARG A 116 5.62 2.09 -4.19
N ALA A 117 5.31 1.61 -3.00
CA ALA A 117 6.08 0.58 -2.32
C ALA A 117 5.75 -0.79 -2.90
N ASN A 118 4.46 -1.10 -3.06
CA ASN A 118 4.01 -2.43 -3.45
C ASN A 118 4.35 -2.82 -4.89
N VAL A 119 4.29 -1.87 -5.84
CA VAL A 119 4.52 -2.14 -7.27
C VAL A 119 5.93 -2.68 -7.58
N LEU A 120 6.88 -2.55 -6.64
CA LEU A 120 8.25 -3.06 -6.78
C LEU A 120 8.38 -4.55 -6.45
N PHE A 121 7.43 -5.14 -5.73
CA PHE A 121 7.49 -6.54 -5.30
C PHE A 121 7.01 -7.50 -6.39
N ARG A 122 7.70 -8.64 -6.49
CA ARG A 122 7.37 -9.75 -7.41
C ARG A 122 6.52 -10.85 -6.76
N ASN A 123 6.59 -10.96 -5.44
CA ASN A 123 5.82 -11.93 -4.66
C ASN A 123 5.00 -11.14 -3.63
N PHE A 124 3.76 -11.56 -3.41
CA PHE A 124 2.87 -10.99 -2.42
C PHE A 124 2.09 -12.14 -1.78
N GLU A 125 2.25 -12.34 -0.48
CA GLU A 125 1.49 -13.34 0.26
C GLU A 125 0.09 -12.77 0.55
N ILE A 126 -0.95 -13.58 0.42
CA ILE A 126 -2.32 -13.10 0.60
C ILE A 126 -2.80 -13.53 1.97
N ASN A 127 -2.92 -12.58 2.89
CA ASN A 127 -3.31 -12.86 4.28
C ASN A 127 -4.83 -12.83 4.48
N GLY A 128 -5.58 -12.25 3.53
CA GLY A 128 -7.03 -12.23 3.60
C GLY A 128 -7.68 -11.54 2.40
N PRO A 129 -9.02 -11.37 2.44
CA PRO A 129 -9.77 -10.74 1.37
C PRO A 129 -9.30 -9.32 1.06
N ALA A 130 -9.02 -8.49 2.08
CA ALA A 130 -8.60 -7.09 1.89
C ALA A 130 -7.35 -6.95 1.02
N ASP A 131 -6.36 -7.85 1.16
CA ASP A 131 -5.18 -7.90 0.30
C ASP A 131 -5.53 -8.13 -1.17
N ARG A 132 -6.62 -8.85 -1.47
CA ARG A 132 -7.06 -9.10 -2.84
C ARG A 132 -7.59 -7.84 -3.51
N MET A 133 -8.26 -6.99 -2.73
CA MET A 133 -8.63 -5.66 -3.16
C MET A 133 -7.36 -4.84 -3.42
N LEU A 134 -6.41 -4.84 -2.47
CA LEU A 134 -5.13 -4.14 -2.64
C LEU A 134 -4.36 -4.56 -3.90
N ILE A 135 -4.29 -5.87 -4.17
CA ILE A 135 -3.66 -6.42 -5.38
C ILE A 135 -4.36 -5.93 -6.64
N TYR A 136 -5.69 -6.06 -6.71
CA TYR A 136 -6.47 -5.63 -7.87
C TYR A 136 -6.28 -4.13 -8.14
N GLY A 137 -6.42 -3.29 -7.11
CA GLY A 137 -6.25 -1.84 -7.22
C GLY A 137 -4.84 -1.44 -7.66
N THR A 138 -3.81 -2.11 -7.15
CA THR A 138 -2.40 -1.88 -7.54
C THR A 138 -2.17 -2.17 -9.02
N LEU A 139 -2.73 -3.26 -9.56
CA LEU A 139 -2.64 -3.57 -10.98
C LEU A 139 -3.42 -2.56 -11.83
N PHE A 140 -4.59 -2.14 -11.38
CA PHE A 140 -5.39 -1.14 -12.08
C PHE A 140 -4.71 0.24 -12.12
N ILE A 141 -4.05 0.67 -11.05
CA ILE A 141 -3.21 1.89 -11.08
C ILE A 141 -2.12 1.75 -12.15
N SER A 142 -1.47 0.59 -12.25
CA SER A 142 -0.43 0.36 -13.25
C SER A 142 -0.98 0.49 -14.68
N GLU A 143 -2.19 -0.03 -14.93
CA GLU A 143 -2.90 0.13 -16.20
C GLU A 143 -3.20 1.61 -16.50
N CYS A 144 -3.76 2.34 -15.53
CA CYS A 144 -4.04 3.77 -15.61
C CYS A 144 -2.79 4.61 -15.93
N LEU A 145 -1.68 4.35 -15.25
CA LEU A 145 -0.40 5.02 -15.52
C LEU A 145 0.14 4.70 -16.93
N GLY A 146 -0.24 3.57 -17.51
CA GLY A 146 0.05 3.22 -18.91
C GLY A 146 -0.73 4.04 -19.93
N LYS A 147 -1.89 4.59 -19.55
CA LYS A 147 -2.73 5.42 -20.43
C LYS A 147 -2.25 6.88 -20.49
N VAL A 148 -1.54 7.36 -19.47
CA VAL A 148 -1.09 8.75 -19.34
C VAL A 148 0.31 8.94 -19.93
N LYS A 149 0.44 9.82 -20.93
CA LYS A 149 1.74 10.17 -21.55
C LYS A 149 2.41 11.32 -20.79
N PRO A 150 3.76 11.43 -20.76
CA PRO A 150 4.47 12.51 -20.07
C PRO A 150 4.09 13.93 -20.50
N THR A 151 3.59 14.11 -21.73
CA THR A 151 3.20 15.42 -22.29
C THR A 151 1.67 15.61 -22.35
N MET A 152 0.91 14.70 -21.73
CA MET A 152 -0.56 14.76 -21.74
C MET A 152 -1.02 15.91 -20.83
N ASN A 153 -2.03 16.67 -21.26
CA ASN A 153 -2.63 17.69 -20.41
C ASN A 153 -3.63 17.05 -19.42
N SER A 154 -4.00 17.80 -18.38
CA SER A 154 -4.87 17.31 -17.30
C SER A 154 -6.23 16.80 -17.80
N ARG A 155 -6.87 17.50 -18.74
CA ARG A 155 -8.20 17.15 -19.25
C ARG A 155 -8.20 15.89 -20.12
N ASP A 156 -7.18 15.74 -20.95
CA ASP A 156 -7.03 14.55 -21.79
C ASP A 156 -6.66 13.32 -20.95
N ALA A 157 -5.86 13.52 -19.89
CA ALA A 157 -5.57 12.47 -18.92
C ALA A 157 -6.79 12.07 -18.11
N GLU A 158 -7.61 13.02 -17.65
CA GLU A 158 -8.88 12.75 -16.97
C GLU A 158 -9.76 11.84 -17.84
N LYS A 159 -9.98 12.21 -19.10
CA LYS A 159 -10.73 11.38 -20.06
C LYS A 159 -10.12 9.99 -20.25
N ALA A 160 -8.80 9.91 -20.38
CA ALA A 160 -8.11 8.63 -20.57
C ALA A 160 -8.29 7.70 -19.35
N LEU A 161 -8.22 8.25 -18.14
CA LEU A 161 -8.42 7.51 -16.88
C LEU A 161 -9.89 7.11 -16.70
N THR A 162 -10.84 8.00 -16.97
CA THR A 162 -12.27 7.68 -16.95
C THR A 162 -12.61 6.57 -17.94
N ASN A 163 -12.08 6.64 -19.17
CA ASN A 163 -12.29 5.58 -20.16
C ASN A 163 -11.71 4.25 -19.67
N ALA A 164 -10.49 4.24 -19.11
CA ALA A 164 -9.90 3.01 -18.56
C ALA A 164 -10.72 2.40 -17.40
N ALA A 165 -11.36 3.25 -16.59
CA ALA A 165 -12.24 2.78 -15.52
C ALA A 165 -13.54 2.15 -16.02
N LEU A 166 -14.07 2.65 -17.15
CA LEU A 166 -15.34 2.20 -17.75
C LEU A 166 -15.15 1.11 -18.82
N ASP A 167 -13.93 0.88 -19.30
CA ASP A 167 -13.59 -0.17 -20.26
C ASP A 167 -14.02 -1.55 -19.73
N ASN A 168 -14.46 -2.42 -20.63
CA ASN A 168 -14.80 -3.80 -20.29
C ASN A 168 -13.59 -4.52 -19.67
N PHE A 169 -13.81 -5.19 -18.55
CA PHE A 169 -12.76 -5.92 -17.81
C PHE A 169 -13.21 -7.31 -17.41
N ALA A 170 -12.21 -8.16 -17.14
CA ALA A 170 -12.41 -9.51 -16.64
C ALA A 170 -12.57 -9.51 -15.11
N ILE A 171 -13.45 -10.35 -14.58
CA ILE A 171 -13.59 -10.62 -13.14
C ILE A 171 -13.07 -12.02 -12.81
N PRO A 172 -12.82 -12.36 -11.53
CA PRO A 172 -12.50 -13.72 -11.13
C PRO A 172 -13.45 -14.76 -11.74
N GLY A 173 -12.89 -15.81 -12.35
CA GLY A 173 -13.62 -16.83 -13.11
C GLY A 173 -13.62 -16.62 -14.63
N ASP A 174 -13.45 -15.38 -15.11
CA ASP A 174 -13.30 -15.12 -16.54
C ASP A 174 -11.95 -15.65 -17.05
N VAL A 175 -11.92 -16.26 -18.23
CA VAL A 175 -10.69 -16.85 -18.81
C VAL A 175 -9.56 -15.83 -18.97
N SER A 176 -9.91 -14.57 -19.26
CA SER A 176 -8.97 -13.47 -19.42
C SER A 176 -8.51 -12.85 -18.09
N PHE A 177 -9.03 -13.29 -16.94
CA PHE A 177 -8.62 -12.73 -15.65
C PHE A 177 -7.25 -13.28 -15.21
N PRO A 178 -6.22 -12.42 -15.05
CA PRO A 178 -4.82 -12.85 -14.89
C PRO A 178 -4.49 -13.46 -13.51
N LEU A 179 -5.39 -13.33 -12.53
CA LEU A 179 -5.19 -13.74 -11.14
C LEU A 179 -6.10 -14.90 -10.70
N ASN A 180 -6.69 -15.66 -11.64
CA ASN A 180 -7.59 -16.78 -11.31
C ASN A 180 -6.99 -17.85 -10.37
N GLN A 181 -5.67 -17.98 -10.28
CA GLN A 181 -5.04 -18.92 -9.34
C GLN A 181 -5.19 -18.49 -7.86
N ALA A 182 -5.33 -17.19 -7.63
CA ALA A 182 -5.49 -16.65 -6.29
C ALA A 182 -6.95 -16.30 -6.00
N PHE A 183 -7.76 -15.96 -7.01
CA PHE A 183 -9.12 -15.43 -6.82
C PHE A 183 -10.17 -16.47 -7.15
N GLU A 184 -11.19 -16.57 -6.30
CA GLU A 184 -12.31 -17.47 -6.51
C GLU A 184 -13.40 -16.82 -7.34
N ALA A 185 -13.98 -17.60 -8.25
CA ALA A 185 -15.09 -17.14 -9.07
C ALA A 185 -16.34 -16.87 -8.22
N PRO A 186 -17.18 -15.90 -8.61
CA PRO A 186 -18.51 -15.74 -8.05
C PRO A 186 -19.32 -17.04 -8.12
N ARG A 187 -20.16 -17.29 -7.11
CA ARG A 187 -20.96 -18.53 -7.02
C ARG A 187 -22.00 -18.64 -8.13
N ASP A 188 -22.64 -17.52 -8.44
CA ASP A 188 -23.74 -17.44 -9.39
C ASP A 188 -23.70 -16.13 -10.20
N ARG A 189 -24.63 -16.01 -11.15
CA ARG A 189 -24.71 -14.85 -12.05
C ARG A 189 -25.03 -13.54 -11.32
N GLN A 190 -25.75 -13.60 -10.21
CA GLN A 190 -26.11 -12.41 -9.44
C GLN A 190 -24.88 -11.87 -8.69
N ASP A 191 -24.12 -12.76 -8.07
CA ASP A 191 -22.84 -12.44 -7.45
C ASP A 191 -21.84 -11.88 -8.48
N ALA A 192 -21.79 -12.47 -9.67
CA ALA A 192 -20.91 -11.99 -10.75
C ALA A 192 -21.25 -10.56 -11.20
N GLU A 193 -22.55 -10.24 -11.33
CA GLU A 193 -22.99 -8.89 -11.68
C GLU A 193 -22.68 -7.89 -10.56
N THR A 194 -22.93 -8.29 -9.31
CA THR A 194 -22.65 -7.45 -8.13
C THR A 194 -21.15 -7.15 -8.01
N LEU A 195 -20.30 -8.16 -8.18
CA LEU A 195 -18.85 -7.99 -8.17
C LEU A 195 -18.38 -7.08 -9.31
N ARG A 196 -18.94 -7.23 -10.51
CA ARG A 196 -18.62 -6.36 -11.65
C ARG A 196 -18.99 -4.90 -11.37
N GLN A 197 -20.17 -4.66 -10.78
CA GLN A 197 -20.58 -3.31 -10.39
C GLN A 197 -19.67 -2.71 -9.30
N PHE A 198 -19.29 -3.51 -8.30
CA PHE A 198 -18.36 -3.08 -7.25
C PHE A 198 -16.99 -2.71 -7.82
N ILE A 199 -16.41 -3.59 -8.63
CA ILE A 199 -15.10 -3.34 -9.24
C ILE A 199 -15.15 -2.11 -10.17
N ALA A 200 -16.23 -1.92 -10.93
CA ALA A 200 -16.42 -0.73 -11.75
C ALA A 200 -16.50 0.56 -10.92
N GLN A 201 -17.15 0.50 -9.74
CA GLN A 201 -17.20 1.62 -8.79
C GLN A 201 -15.80 1.94 -8.25
N VAL A 202 -15.06 0.93 -7.80
CA VAL A 202 -13.67 1.05 -7.32
C VAL A 202 -12.75 1.65 -8.39
N ARG A 203 -12.84 1.15 -9.64
CA ARG A 203 -12.03 1.67 -10.77
C ARG A 203 -12.28 3.16 -11.01
N GLN A 204 -13.53 3.61 -10.95
CA GLN A 204 -13.86 5.02 -11.11
C GLN A 204 -13.29 5.87 -9.98
N GLU A 205 -13.42 5.45 -8.72
CA GLU A 205 -12.85 6.17 -7.58
C GLU A 205 -11.31 6.23 -7.64
N ILE A 206 -10.65 5.13 -8.01
CA ILE A 206 -9.20 5.11 -8.25
C ILE A 206 -8.83 6.11 -9.36
N ALA A 207 -9.54 6.11 -10.48
CA ALA A 207 -9.24 7.00 -11.62
C ALA A 207 -9.35 8.48 -11.23
N ILE A 208 -10.41 8.86 -10.50
CA ILE A 208 -10.65 10.23 -10.05
C ILE A 208 -9.56 10.67 -9.07
N ARG A 209 -9.27 9.88 -8.03
CA ARG A 209 -8.28 10.25 -7.01
C ARG A 209 -6.85 10.18 -7.54
N LEU A 210 -6.54 9.23 -8.41
CA LEU A 210 -5.24 9.15 -9.10
C LEU A 210 -5.01 10.37 -9.99
N HIS A 211 -6.03 10.86 -10.69
CA HIS A 211 -5.93 12.08 -11.50
C HIS A 211 -5.49 13.28 -10.65
N GLY A 212 -6.12 13.49 -9.50
CA GLY A 212 -5.74 14.55 -8.56
C GLY A 212 -4.29 14.42 -8.06
N ARG A 213 -3.80 13.19 -7.84
CA ARG A 213 -2.39 12.93 -7.48
C ARG A 213 -1.40 13.07 -8.65
N LEU A 214 -1.86 12.86 -9.89
CA LEU A 214 -1.05 13.01 -11.10
C LEU A 214 -0.87 14.46 -11.50
N TYR A 215 -1.90 15.29 -11.34
CA TYR A 215 -1.90 16.69 -11.74
C TYR A 215 -2.12 17.60 -10.53
N PRO A 216 -1.19 17.65 -9.55
CA PRO A 216 -1.32 18.56 -8.42
C PRO A 216 -1.37 20.00 -8.94
N GLY A 217 -2.45 20.72 -8.60
CA GLY A 217 -2.70 22.08 -9.11
C GLY A 217 -2.95 22.16 -10.63
N GLY A 218 -3.24 21.04 -11.30
CA GLY A 218 -3.54 20.99 -12.74
C GLY A 218 -2.32 21.03 -13.67
N VAL A 219 -1.10 21.02 -13.13
CA VAL A 219 0.13 21.23 -13.90
C VAL A 219 0.84 19.91 -14.21
N GLY A 220 0.67 19.42 -15.44
CA GLY A 220 1.42 18.29 -16.01
C GLY A 220 1.33 16.97 -15.21
N PRO A 221 1.63 15.82 -15.82
CA PRO A 221 1.62 14.57 -15.08
C PRO A 221 2.87 14.46 -14.20
N SER A 222 2.67 14.06 -12.95
CA SER A 222 3.73 13.87 -11.98
C SER A 222 4.74 12.81 -12.42
N LYS A 223 5.99 13.25 -12.64
CA LYS A 223 7.12 12.37 -12.98
C LYS A 223 7.33 11.26 -11.95
N PHE A 224 7.02 11.53 -10.67
CA PHE A 224 7.16 10.56 -9.58
C PHE A 224 6.15 9.41 -9.66
N TRP A 225 5.01 9.62 -10.32
CA TRP A 225 4.04 8.56 -10.60
C TRP A 225 4.36 7.84 -11.90
N LEU A 226 4.70 8.59 -12.96
CA LEU A 226 5.01 8.01 -14.28
C LEU A 226 6.31 7.19 -14.32
N SER A 227 7.19 7.33 -13.32
CA SER A 227 8.39 6.48 -13.20
C SER A 227 8.05 4.99 -13.00
N PHE A 228 6.83 4.68 -12.53
CA PHE A 228 6.38 3.32 -12.25
C PHE A 228 5.68 2.63 -13.44
N THR A 229 5.41 3.32 -14.55
CA THR A 229 4.66 2.75 -15.70
C THR A 229 5.28 1.47 -16.30
N LYS A 230 6.60 1.28 -16.17
CA LYS A 230 7.29 0.07 -16.66
C LYS A 230 7.36 -1.06 -15.62
N ARG A 231 6.96 -0.82 -14.38
CA ARG A 231 6.97 -1.82 -13.30
C ARG A 231 5.68 -2.64 -13.36
N LYS A 232 5.82 -3.94 -13.10
CA LYS A 232 4.70 -4.88 -13.07
C LYS A 232 4.67 -5.55 -11.72
N PHE A 233 3.71 -5.16 -10.90
CA PHE A 233 3.44 -5.81 -9.63
C PHE A 233 3.15 -7.29 -9.87
N MET A 234 3.82 -8.18 -9.12
CA MET A 234 3.75 -9.64 -9.29
C MET A 234 4.09 -10.16 -10.70
N GLY A 235 4.68 -9.33 -11.58
CA GLY A 235 4.86 -9.67 -12.99
C GLY A 235 3.54 -9.79 -13.78
N LYS A 236 2.42 -9.31 -13.23
CA LYS A 236 1.07 -9.40 -13.82
C LYS A 236 0.61 -8.04 -14.35
N SER A 237 -0.44 -8.07 -15.16
CA SER A 237 -1.18 -6.91 -15.66
C SER A 237 -2.64 -7.34 -15.87
N LEU A 238 -3.59 -6.41 -15.67
CA LEU A 238 -5.00 -6.61 -16.02
C LEU A 238 -5.21 -6.62 -17.55
#